data_AF-A0A1G7Y5L5-F1
#
_entry.id   AF-A0A1G7Y5L5-F1
#
_cell.length_a   1.000
_cell.length_b   1.000
_cell.length_c   1.000
_cell.angle_alpha   90.00
_cell.angle_beta   90.00
_cell.angle_gamma   90.00
#
_symmetry.space_group_name_H-M   'P 1'
#
loop_
_entity.id
_entity.type
_entity.pdbx_description
1 polymer ?
#
loop_
_entity_poly.entity_id
_entity_poly.type
_entity_poly.pdbx_seq_one_letter_code
_entity_poly.pdbx_strand_id
1 'polypeptide(L)'
;MTVRNFWVVVLGVFWFSLSWACQEARTTVPSHIHIQGDSVMIVVHETSTYDARYSTKRGVDEAVRFAKSKRIPVIYLVDESPEKFYFMEDCNPDYWVSSAGGEISFDLSADHLYIVGGHLEACMSASLHDILYQWAKRAPKNHTVTYFMDAIYSNGKLVEPSDKFYRSFNRFLSIVSYGRPGGEHWPKLSLLETMGVIRDESLQLDYLKKVLPRWDTTFPASYRIELQLDQSVKKVLRPASGWFPPTVLFHFVDSALKFAETSPL
;
A
#
# COMPACT_ATOMS: atom_id res chain seq x y z
N MET A 1 -41.69 56.00 16.96
CA MET A 1 -40.48 55.74 16.16
C MET A 1 -39.27 55.71 17.07
N THR A 2 -38.77 54.54 17.47
CA THR A 2 -37.34 54.26 17.59
C THR A 2 -37.12 52.76 17.77
N VAL A 3 -36.01 52.31 17.23
CA VAL A 3 -35.73 50.96 16.74
C VAL A 3 -34.99 50.15 17.82
N ARG A 4 -35.48 48.92 18.07
CA ARG A 4 -34.76 47.64 18.20
C ARG A 4 -33.26 47.72 18.55
N ASN A 5 -32.86 47.11 19.66
CA ASN A 5 -31.55 46.48 19.79
C ASN A 5 -31.69 45.11 20.44
N PHE A 6 -31.36 44.11 19.62
CA PHE A 6 -31.43 42.68 19.86
C PHE A 6 -29.98 42.25 20.09
N TRP A 7 -29.61 41.85 21.30
CA TRP A 7 -28.30 41.25 21.57
C TRP A 7 -28.51 39.76 21.83
N VAL A 8 -28.29 38.95 20.79
CA VAL A 8 -28.10 37.51 20.92
C VAL A 8 -26.60 37.28 21.07
N VAL A 9 -26.19 36.86 22.25
CA VAL A 9 -24.84 36.34 22.49
C VAL A 9 -24.79 34.93 21.92
N VAL A 10 -24.18 34.77 20.74
CA VAL A 10 -23.85 33.45 20.20
C VAL A 10 -22.61 32.96 20.93
N LEU A 11 -22.80 32.10 21.93
CA LEU A 11 -21.73 31.30 22.52
C LEU A 11 -21.27 30.29 21.46
N GLY A 12 -20.18 30.63 20.78
CA GLY A 12 -19.47 29.73 19.87
C GLY A 12 -18.96 28.53 20.65
N VAL A 13 -19.64 27.40 20.51
CA VAL A 13 -19.13 26.10 20.93
C VAL A 13 -17.98 25.75 19.99
N PHE A 14 -16.76 26.14 20.37
CA PHE A 14 -15.55 25.55 19.83
C PHE A 14 -15.52 24.08 20.27
N TRP A 15 -16.03 23.19 19.41
CA TRP A 15 -15.66 21.80 19.46
C TRP A 15 -14.18 21.72 19.14
N PHE A 16 -13.37 21.72 20.19
CA PHE A 16 -12.03 21.15 20.14
C PHE A 16 -12.20 19.68 19.75
N SER A 17 -11.91 19.37 18.49
CA SER A 17 -11.57 18.02 18.08
C SER A 17 -10.32 17.63 18.86
N LEU A 18 -10.55 17.00 20.02
CA LEU A 18 -9.55 16.22 20.70
C LEU A 18 -9.04 15.20 19.69
N SER A 19 -7.82 15.42 19.19
CA SER A 19 -7.03 14.39 18.53
C SER A 19 -6.74 13.31 19.56
N TRP A 20 -7.69 12.38 19.71
CA TRP A 20 -7.39 11.09 20.30
C TRP A 20 -6.38 10.43 19.35
N ALA A 21 -5.12 10.36 19.80
CA ALA A 21 -4.24 9.31 19.29
C ALA A 21 -5.00 7.98 19.41
N CYS A 22 -4.85 7.10 18.42
CA CYS A 22 -5.52 5.79 18.46
C CYS A 22 -5.32 5.17 19.85
N GLN A 23 -6.40 4.70 20.48
CA GLN A 23 -6.27 3.94 21.72
C GLN A 23 -5.47 2.66 21.41
N GLU A 24 -4.66 2.21 22.37
CA GLU A 24 -3.86 0.98 22.31
C GLU A 24 -4.53 -0.09 21.45
N ALA A 25 -4.01 -0.24 20.23
CA ALA A 25 -4.57 -1.16 19.25
C ALA A 25 -4.51 -2.59 19.77
N ARG A 26 -5.64 -3.12 20.26
CA ARG A 26 -5.75 -4.52 20.62
C ARG A 26 -5.72 -5.35 19.34
N THR A 27 -4.66 -6.15 19.20
CA THR A 27 -4.53 -7.05 18.06
C THR A 27 -5.59 -8.15 18.11
N THR A 28 -6.12 -8.47 16.93
CA THR A 28 -7.07 -9.54 16.69
C THR A 28 -6.30 -10.84 16.49
N VAL A 29 -6.77 -11.90 17.14
CA VAL A 29 -6.23 -13.25 16.92
C VAL A 29 -6.53 -13.69 15.49
N PRO A 30 -5.58 -14.25 14.73
CA PRO A 30 -5.76 -14.57 13.31
C PRO A 30 -7.00 -15.41 12.98
N SER A 31 -7.38 -16.35 13.85
CA SER A 31 -8.56 -17.21 13.68
C SER A 31 -9.92 -16.48 13.77
N HIS A 32 -9.95 -15.23 14.24
CA HIS A 32 -11.16 -14.42 14.33
C HIS A 32 -11.31 -13.46 13.13
N ILE A 33 -10.35 -13.46 12.22
CA ILE A 33 -10.40 -12.60 11.04
C ILE A 33 -11.32 -13.26 10.02
N HIS A 34 -12.42 -12.58 9.73
CA HIS A 34 -13.37 -12.98 8.71
C HIS A 34 -13.55 -11.83 7.72
N ILE A 35 -13.10 -12.05 6.48
CA ILE A 35 -13.19 -11.07 5.41
C ILE A 35 -14.41 -11.42 4.57
N GLN A 36 -15.38 -10.52 4.55
CA GLN A 36 -16.55 -10.65 3.69
C GLN A 36 -16.30 -9.89 2.39
N GLY A 37 -16.62 -10.53 1.26
CA GLY A 37 -16.50 -9.93 -0.08
C GLY A 37 -15.23 -10.33 -0.83
N ASP A 38 -15.11 -9.77 -2.04
CA ASP A 38 -14.07 -10.15 -3.01
C ASP A 38 -12.82 -9.27 -2.91
N SER A 39 -12.86 -8.20 -2.11
CA SER A 39 -11.79 -7.23 -1.98
C SER A 39 -11.36 -7.01 -0.53
N VAL A 40 -10.09 -6.72 -0.31
CA VAL A 40 -9.52 -6.37 1.01
C VAL A 40 -8.36 -5.40 0.83
N MET A 41 -8.19 -4.49 1.79
CA MET A 41 -7.00 -3.66 1.91
C MET A 41 -6.13 -4.14 3.07
N ILE A 42 -4.84 -4.31 2.80
CA ILE A 42 -3.82 -4.61 3.80
C ILE A 42 -2.86 -3.42 3.89
N VAL A 43 -2.72 -2.88 5.10
CA VAL A 43 -1.75 -1.83 5.43
C VAL A 43 -0.60 -2.47 6.21
N VAL A 44 0.60 -2.42 5.66
CA VAL A 44 1.78 -3.08 6.22
C VAL A 44 2.62 -2.06 6.99
N HIS A 45 2.83 -2.25 8.29
CA HIS A 45 3.87 -1.55 9.09
C HIS A 45 3.97 -0.03 8.86
N GLU A 46 2.85 0.68 8.90
CA GLU A 46 2.83 2.12 8.68
C GLU A 46 3.37 2.90 9.91
N THR A 47 4.69 2.97 10.01
CA THR A 47 5.39 3.57 11.16
C THR A 47 6.48 4.55 10.76
N SER A 48 6.68 5.59 11.58
CA SER A 48 7.80 6.52 11.45
C SER A 48 9.14 5.89 11.86
N THR A 49 9.12 4.72 12.49
CA THR A 49 10.33 3.92 12.74
C THR A 49 11.02 3.61 11.42
N TYR A 50 10.23 3.20 10.41
CA TYR A 50 10.73 2.82 9.09
C TYR A 50 10.43 3.83 7.99
N ASP A 51 9.47 4.74 8.15
CA ASP A 51 9.24 5.90 7.27
C ASP A 51 9.39 7.22 8.04
N ALA A 52 10.62 7.54 8.44
CA ALA A 52 10.92 8.78 9.17
C ALA A 52 10.64 10.07 8.37
N ARG A 53 10.44 9.97 7.05
CA ARG A 53 10.05 11.12 6.21
C ARG A 53 8.54 11.37 6.26
N TYR A 54 7.75 10.42 6.75
CA TYR A 54 6.31 10.36 6.52
C TYR A 54 5.98 10.46 5.02
N SER A 55 6.85 9.88 4.18
CA SER A 55 6.75 9.97 2.73
C SER A 55 5.52 9.25 2.19
N THR A 56 5.08 8.18 2.85
CA THR A 56 3.90 7.41 2.44
C THR A 56 2.63 7.80 3.16
N LYS A 57 2.71 8.56 4.27
CA LYS A 57 1.58 8.88 5.14
C LYS A 57 0.35 9.34 4.37
N ARG A 58 0.49 10.38 3.55
CA ARG A 58 -0.64 10.89 2.77
C ARG A 58 -1.23 9.84 1.84
N GLY A 59 -0.39 9.07 1.14
CA GLY A 59 -0.85 8.03 0.22
C GLY A 59 -1.64 6.94 0.94
N VAL A 60 -1.19 6.52 2.13
CA VAL A 60 -1.89 5.52 2.92
C VAL A 60 -3.21 6.08 3.48
N ASP A 61 -3.21 7.29 4.03
CA ASP A 61 -4.43 7.94 4.53
C ASP A 61 -5.51 8.01 3.43
N GLU A 62 -5.13 8.40 2.21
CA GLU A 62 -6.04 8.43 1.05
C GLU A 62 -6.48 7.03 0.62
N ALA A 63 -5.60 6.03 0.67
CA ALA A 63 -5.94 4.65 0.34
C ALA A 63 -6.95 4.06 1.33
N VAL A 64 -6.75 4.28 2.63
CA VAL A 64 -7.69 3.84 3.66
C VAL A 64 -9.03 4.55 3.50
N ARG A 65 -9.02 5.88 3.25
CA ARG A 65 -10.25 6.64 2.96
C ARG A 65 -10.99 6.09 1.74
N PHE A 66 -10.26 5.75 0.67
CA PHE A 66 -10.81 5.08 -0.50
C PHE A 66 -11.47 3.74 -0.12
N ALA A 67 -10.77 2.87 0.60
CA ALA A 67 -11.29 1.57 1.02
C ALA A 67 -12.57 1.71 1.85
N LYS A 68 -12.58 2.59 2.84
CA LYS A 68 -13.76 2.87 3.67
C LYS A 68 -14.94 3.40 2.86
N SER A 69 -14.69 4.30 1.90
CA SER A 69 -15.75 4.82 1.01
C SER A 69 -16.41 3.73 0.14
N LYS A 70 -15.67 2.64 -0.13
CA LYS A 70 -16.10 1.49 -0.93
C LYS A 70 -16.55 0.30 -0.08
N ARG A 71 -16.51 0.42 1.26
CA ARG A 71 -16.76 -0.68 2.21
C ARG A 71 -15.84 -1.88 1.98
N ILE A 72 -14.60 -1.62 1.56
CA ILE A 72 -13.55 -2.63 1.47
C ILE A 72 -12.99 -2.82 2.90
N PRO A 73 -12.97 -4.04 3.45
CA PRO A 73 -12.36 -4.32 4.75
C PRO A 73 -10.88 -3.91 4.78
N VAL A 74 -10.46 -3.26 5.85
CA VAL A 74 -9.10 -2.77 6.06
C VAL A 74 -8.44 -3.53 7.21
N ILE A 75 -7.28 -4.13 6.94
CA ILE A 75 -6.48 -4.87 7.92
C ILE A 75 -5.14 -4.18 8.10
N TYR A 76 -4.81 -3.83 9.33
CA TYR A 76 -3.50 -3.29 9.68
C TYR A 76 -2.60 -4.38 10.21
N LEU A 77 -1.44 -4.56 9.58
CA LEU A 77 -0.36 -5.41 10.08
C LEU A 77 0.59 -4.56 10.92
N VAL A 78 0.73 -4.93 12.18
CA VAL A 78 1.55 -4.21 13.16
C VAL A 78 2.66 -5.11 13.72
N ASP A 79 3.85 -4.56 13.82
CA ASP A 79 5.01 -5.16 14.47
C ASP A 79 5.17 -4.65 15.93
N GLU A 80 6.35 -4.86 16.51
CA GLU A 80 6.68 -4.45 17.88
C GLU A 80 7.10 -2.97 18.00
N SER A 81 6.97 -2.17 16.94
CA SER A 81 7.26 -0.73 16.99
C SER A 81 6.38 -0.05 18.05
N PRO A 82 6.93 0.91 18.83
CA PRO A 82 6.14 1.68 19.78
C PRO A 82 4.95 2.36 19.11
N GLU A 83 3.76 2.24 19.71
CA GLU A 83 2.49 2.76 19.17
C GLU A 83 2.57 4.22 18.73
N LYS A 84 3.27 5.07 19.49
CA LYS A 84 3.45 6.49 19.15
C LYS A 84 4.11 6.77 17.80
N PHE A 85 4.74 5.78 17.18
CA PHE A 85 5.37 5.90 15.86
C PHE A 85 4.46 5.44 14.73
N TYR A 86 3.37 4.76 15.02
CA TYR A 86 2.33 4.48 14.04
C TYR A 86 1.61 5.77 13.69
N PHE A 87 1.46 6.05 12.39
CA PHE A 87 0.99 7.36 11.91
C PHE A 87 -0.27 7.33 11.06
N MET A 88 -1.00 6.21 11.03
CA MET A 88 -2.30 6.10 10.34
C MET A 88 -3.27 7.15 10.88
N GLU A 89 -4.00 7.83 9.99
CA GLU A 89 -5.08 8.75 10.38
C GLU A 89 -6.34 8.01 10.87
N ASP A 90 -6.67 6.86 10.27
CA ASP A 90 -7.82 6.05 10.66
C ASP A 90 -7.44 5.07 11.78
N CYS A 91 -8.07 5.25 12.94
CA CYS A 91 -7.87 4.40 14.13
C CYS A 91 -8.87 3.23 14.22
N ASN A 92 -9.70 3.01 13.19
CA ASN A 92 -10.77 2.02 13.22
C ASN A 92 -10.72 1.12 11.98
N PRO A 93 -9.60 0.40 11.76
CA PRO A 93 -9.56 -0.67 10.77
C PRO A 93 -10.54 -1.77 11.19
N ASP A 94 -10.87 -2.64 10.25
CA ASP A 94 -11.71 -3.80 10.54
C ASP A 94 -10.94 -4.79 11.44
N TYR A 95 -9.62 -4.89 11.26
CA TYR A 95 -8.74 -5.70 12.10
C TYR A 95 -7.35 -5.07 12.27
N TRP A 96 -6.82 -5.19 13.49
CA TRP A 96 -5.39 -5.03 13.78
C TRP A 96 -4.77 -6.40 13.94
N VAL A 97 -3.63 -6.69 13.33
CA VAL A 97 -3.02 -8.03 13.36
C VAL A 97 -1.54 -7.92 13.64
N SER A 98 -1.07 -8.65 14.65
CA SER A 98 0.37 -8.74 14.92
C SER A 98 1.06 -9.51 13.79
N SER A 99 2.08 -8.91 13.20
CA SER A 99 2.89 -9.45 12.12
C SER A 99 4.27 -8.80 12.22
N ALA A 100 5.29 -9.55 12.64
CA ALA A 100 6.61 -8.99 12.94
C ALA A 100 7.39 -8.65 11.66
N GLY A 101 7.27 -9.48 10.63
CA GLY A 101 7.96 -9.35 9.35
C GLY A 101 7.04 -9.09 8.16
N GLY A 102 5.73 -8.92 8.37
CA GLY A 102 4.73 -8.81 7.32
C GLY A 102 4.05 -10.13 6.95
N GLU A 103 4.38 -11.23 7.63
CA GLU A 103 3.73 -12.52 7.45
C GLU A 103 2.20 -12.48 7.63
N ILE A 104 1.49 -13.31 6.87
CA ILE A 104 0.03 -13.45 6.93
C ILE A 104 -0.31 -14.79 7.58
N SER A 105 -0.82 -14.72 8.80
CA SER A 105 -1.18 -15.88 9.64
C SER A 105 -2.68 -16.22 9.64
N PHE A 106 -3.44 -15.61 8.74
CA PHE A 106 -4.89 -15.79 8.58
C PHE A 106 -5.26 -16.10 7.13
N ASP A 107 -6.44 -16.69 6.93
CA ASP A 107 -6.92 -17.04 5.60
C ASP A 107 -7.54 -15.82 4.90
N LEU A 108 -7.04 -15.49 3.71
CA LEU A 108 -7.49 -14.33 2.95
C LEU A 108 -8.40 -14.71 1.78
N SER A 109 -9.72 -14.85 1.93
CA SER A 109 -10.61 -15.32 0.86
C SER A 109 -10.75 -14.39 -0.36
N ALA A 110 -10.41 -13.11 -0.22
CA ALA A 110 -10.57 -12.10 -1.27
C ALA A 110 -9.77 -12.43 -2.54
N ASP A 111 -10.32 -12.07 -3.69
CA ASP A 111 -9.71 -12.22 -5.02
C ASP A 111 -9.01 -10.91 -5.47
N HIS A 112 -9.32 -9.77 -4.85
CA HIS A 112 -8.71 -8.47 -5.10
C HIS A 112 -8.06 -7.91 -3.82
N LEU A 113 -6.74 -7.80 -3.84
CA LEU A 113 -5.95 -7.19 -2.78
C LEU A 113 -5.60 -5.76 -3.15
N TYR A 114 -5.86 -4.82 -2.25
CA TYR A 114 -5.20 -3.51 -2.22
C TYR A 114 -4.10 -3.57 -1.16
N ILE A 115 -2.88 -3.16 -1.50
CA ILE A 115 -1.76 -3.21 -0.57
C ILE A 115 -1.04 -1.86 -0.49
N VAL A 116 -0.80 -1.41 0.73
CA VAL A 116 -0.18 -0.12 1.06
C VAL A 116 0.68 -0.22 2.32
N GLY A 117 1.42 0.84 2.63
CA GLY A 117 2.36 0.92 3.73
C GLY A 117 3.66 0.17 3.43
N GLY A 118 4.54 0.12 4.42
CA GLY A 118 5.62 -0.85 4.49
C GLY A 118 6.69 -0.74 3.40
N HIS A 119 7.66 -1.64 3.53
CA HIS A 119 8.80 -1.73 2.64
C HIS A 119 8.51 -2.71 1.51
N LEU A 120 8.45 -2.19 0.28
CA LEU A 120 8.22 -2.96 -0.95
C LEU A 120 9.08 -4.22 -1.05
N GLU A 121 10.39 -4.10 -0.82
CA GLU A 121 11.35 -5.21 -0.95
C GLU A 121 11.54 -6.05 0.32
N ALA A 122 10.79 -5.79 1.39
CA ALA A 122 10.90 -6.53 2.65
C ALA A 122 9.50 -6.94 3.17
N CYS A 123 8.95 -6.24 4.16
CA CYS A 123 7.73 -6.69 4.84
C CYS A 123 6.52 -6.80 3.91
N MET A 124 6.35 -5.89 2.96
CA MET A 124 5.30 -6.01 1.95
C MET A 124 5.51 -7.25 1.05
N SER A 125 6.76 -7.53 0.67
CA SER A 125 7.11 -8.70 -0.14
C SER A 125 6.76 -10.01 0.59
N ALA A 126 7.01 -10.07 1.90
CA ALA A 126 6.63 -11.20 2.75
C ALA A 126 5.10 -11.37 2.79
N SER A 127 4.35 -10.28 3.03
CA SER A 127 2.88 -10.32 3.01
C SER A 127 2.34 -10.86 1.69
N LEU A 128 2.86 -10.35 0.58
CA LEU A 128 2.44 -10.77 -0.75
C LEU A 128 2.82 -12.22 -1.03
N HIS A 129 3.99 -12.68 -0.60
CA HIS A 129 4.38 -14.07 -0.77
C HIS A 129 3.34 -15.02 -0.16
N ASP A 130 2.95 -14.78 1.09
CA ASP A 130 1.97 -15.61 1.79
C ASP A 130 0.60 -15.58 1.10
N ILE A 131 0.14 -14.40 0.68
CA ILE A 131 -1.17 -14.23 0.01
C ILE A 131 -1.18 -14.94 -1.34
N LEU A 132 -0.16 -14.71 -2.17
CA LEU A 132 -0.06 -15.36 -3.48
C LEU A 132 0.03 -16.88 -3.33
N TYR A 133 0.74 -17.37 -2.31
CA TYR A 133 0.83 -18.79 -2.02
C TYR A 133 -0.53 -19.38 -1.59
N GLN A 134 -1.31 -18.66 -0.78
CA GLN A 134 -2.68 -19.04 -0.47
C GLN A 134 -3.56 -19.09 -1.73
N TRP A 135 -3.51 -18.08 -2.60
CA TRP A 135 -4.27 -18.05 -3.85
C TRP A 135 -3.90 -19.20 -4.78
N ALA A 136 -2.61 -19.51 -4.93
CA ALA A 136 -2.15 -20.60 -5.79
C ALA A 136 -2.63 -21.99 -5.36
N LYS A 137 -2.99 -22.17 -4.08
CA LYS A 137 -3.54 -23.42 -3.54
C LYS A 137 -5.05 -23.58 -3.72
N ARG A 138 -5.76 -22.52 -4.10
CA ARG A 138 -7.22 -22.52 -4.24
C ARG A 138 -7.66 -22.96 -5.63
N ALA A 139 -8.97 -23.15 -5.77
CA ALA A 139 -9.58 -23.32 -7.08
C ALA A 139 -9.20 -22.15 -8.00
N PRO A 140 -8.81 -22.41 -9.27
CA PRO A 140 -8.30 -21.35 -10.13
C PRO A 140 -9.30 -20.22 -10.37
N LYS A 141 -8.85 -18.98 -10.18
CA LYS A 141 -9.64 -17.75 -10.32
C LYS A 141 -8.78 -16.60 -10.86
N ASN A 142 -9.45 -15.51 -11.21
CA ASN A 142 -8.77 -14.26 -11.49
C ASN A 142 -8.44 -13.56 -10.17
N HIS A 143 -7.20 -13.09 -10.05
CA HIS A 143 -6.74 -12.34 -8.89
C HIS A 143 -6.14 -11.01 -9.31
N THR A 144 -6.32 -9.98 -8.48
CA THR A 144 -5.71 -8.67 -8.70
C THR A 144 -5.01 -8.20 -7.44
N VAL A 145 -3.78 -7.70 -7.58
CA VAL A 145 -3.09 -6.92 -6.55
C VAL A 145 -2.95 -5.50 -7.04
N THR A 146 -3.54 -4.55 -6.32
CA THR A 146 -3.42 -3.12 -6.60
C THR A 146 -2.46 -2.46 -5.60
N TYR A 147 -1.41 -1.83 -6.13
CA TYR A 147 -0.39 -1.09 -5.39
C TYR A 147 -0.65 0.41 -5.54
N PHE A 148 -0.90 1.13 -4.45
CA PHE A 148 -0.88 2.60 -4.46
C PHE A 148 0.55 3.08 -4.25
N MET A 149 1.21 3.53 -5.31
CA MET A 149 2.65 3.76 -5.32
C MET A 149 3.09 4.91 -4.40
N ASP A 150 2.23 5.90 -4.16
CA ASP A 150 2.47 6.98 -3.19
C ASP A 150 2.32 6.53 -1.73
N ALA A 151 1.72 5.36 -1.50
CA ALA A 151 1.47 4.78 -0.19
C ALA A 151 2.50 3.69 0.18
N ILE A 152 3.55 3.49 -0.61
CA ILE A 152 4.53 2.40 -0.45
C ILE A 152 5.92 2.99 -0.51
N TYR A 153 6.84 2.55 0.36
CA TYR A 153 8.24 2.97 0.26
C TYR A 153 9.18 1.85 -0.21
N SER A 154 10.23 2.27 -0.89
CA SER A 154 11.32 1.44 -1.38
C SER A 154 12.65 2.10 -1.01
N ASN A 155 13.61 1.29 -0.57
CA ASN A 155 15.00 1.74 -0.38
C ASN A 155 15.86 1.55 -1.64
N GLY A 156 15.26 1.11 -2.75
CA GLY A 156 15.95 0.85 -4.00
C GLY A 156 16.94 -0.30 -3.94
N LYS A 157 16.78 -1.29 -3.05
CA LYS A 157 17.68 -2.45 -2.95
C LYS A 157 17.86 -3.20 -4.29
N LEU A 158 16.86 -3.13 -5.16
CA LEU A 158 16.87 -3.76 -6.50
C LEU A 158 17.31 -2.81 -7.63
N VAL A 159 17.78 -1.61 -7.29
CA VAL A 159 18.38 -0.65 -8.22
C VAL A 159 19.88 -0.92 -8.29
N GLU A 160 20.36 -1.39 -9.45
CA GLU A 160 21.74 -1.81 -9.65
C GLU A 160 22.59 -0.71 -10.30
N PRO A 161 23.92 -0.65 -10.06
CA PRO A 161 24.81 0.31 -10.73
C PRO A 161 24.78 0.26 -12.26
N SER A 162 24.38 -0.87 -12.84
CA SER A 162 24.18 -1.12 -14.27
C SER A 162 22.90 -0.49 -14.82
N ASP A 163 21.92 -0.19 -13.96
CA ASP A 163 20.65 0.38 -14.39
C ASP A 163 20.82 1.80 -14.92
N LYS A 164 20.17 2.11 -16.05
CA LYS A 164 20.29 3.41 -16.74
C LYS A 164 19.89 4.60 -15.85
N PHE A 165 19.05 4.37 -14.83
CA PHE A 165 18.54 5.37 -13.91
C PHE A 165 19.29 5.43 -12.57
N TYR A 166 20.27 4.55 -12.32
CA TYR A 166 21.00 4.45 -11.05
C TYR A 166 21.55 5.79 -10.54
N ARG A 167 22.21 6.56 -11.41
CA ARG A 167 22.80 7.86 -11.04
C ARG A 167 21.74 8.86 -10.60
N SER A 168 20.61 8.91 -11.30
CA SER A 168 19.49 9.79 -10.97
C SER A 168 18.84 9.38 -9.66
N PHE A 169 18.64 8.08 -9.45
CA PHE A 169 18.10 7.51 -8.22
C PHE A 169 18.95 7.86 -7.01
N ASN A 170 20.25 7.54 -7.04
CA ASN A 170 21.15 7.84 -5.92
C ASN A 170 21.29 9.33 -5.65
N ARG A 171 21.32 10.17 -6.71
CA ARG A 171 21.36 11.62 -6.53
C ARG A 171 20.11 12.10 -5.81
N PHE A 172 18.93 11.67 -6.25
CA PHE A 172 17.67 12.09 -5.64
C PHE A 172 17.55 11.59 -4.20
N LEU A 173 17.84 10.30 -3.96
CA LEU A 173 17.88 9.69 -2.63
C LEU A 173 18.80 10.46 -1.67
N SER A 174 19.98 10.86 -2.14
CA SER A 174 20.95 11.64 -1.34
C SER A 174 20.42 13.04 -0.99
N ILE A 175 19.69 13.69 -1.91
CA ILE A 175 19.10 15.02 -1.67
C ILE A 175 18.00 14.92 -0.60
N VAL A 176 17.10 13.95 -0.74
CA VAL A 176 15.93 13.84 0.13
C VAL A 176 16.24 13.32 1.54
N SER A 177 17.41 12.70 1.70
CA SER A 177 17.96 12.24 2.98
C SER A 177 18.98 13.22 3.60
N TYR A 178 19.35 14.30 2.90
CA TYR A 178 20.36 15.26 3.36
C TYR A 178 19.91 16.03 4.62
N GLY A 179 20.82 16.20 5.59
CA GLY A 179 20.63 17.09 6.74
C GLY A 179 19.64 16.63 7.82
N ARG A 180 19.21 15.37 7.80
CA ARG A 180 18.26 14.84 8.80
C ARG A 180 18.93 14.63 10.16
N PRO A 181 18.42 15.23 11.26
CA PRO A 181 18.91 14.95 12.60
C PRO A 181 18.77 13.46 12.90
N GLY A 182 19.87 12.81 13.26
CA GLY A 182 19.92 11.36 13.53
C GLY A 182 20.44 10.51 12.38
N GLY A 183 20.54 11.04 11.15
CA GLY A 183 20.90 10.25 9.96
C GLY A 183 19.84 9.18 9.73
N GLU A 184 18.98 9.35 8.74
CA GLU A 184 18.02 8.29 8.43
C GLU A 184 18.79 7.00 8.14
N HIS A 185 18.73 6.03 9.06
CA HIS A 185 19.55 4.82 9.00
C HIS A 185 19.32 4.04 7.69
N TRP A 186 18.15 4.24 7.08
CA TRP A 186 17.69 3.60 5.86
C TRP A 186 17.05 4.62 4.92
N PRO A 187 17.83 5.33 4.09
CA PRO A 187 17.28 6.25 3.09
C PRO A 187 16.28 5.53 2.18
N LYS A 188 15.14 6.15 1.90
CA LYS A 188 14.09 5.58 1.06
C LYS A 188 13.34 6.65 0.28
N LEU A 189 12.66 6.21 -0.77
CA LEU A 189 11.70 6.97 -1.56
C LEU A 189 10.34 6.27 -1.47
N SER A 190 9.25 7.00 -1.69
CA SER A 190 8.02 6.31 -2.10
C SER A 190 8.24 5.59 -3.45
N LEU A 191 7.44 4.57 -3.74
CA LEU A 191 7.47 3.91 -5.05
C LEU A 191 7.10 4.91 -6.15
N LEU A 192 6.18 5.85 -5.89
CA LEU A 192 5.84 6.92 -6.82
C LEU A 192 7.04 7.86 -7.09
N GLU A 193 7.76 8.28 -6.06
CA GLU A 193 9.00 9.06 -6.22
C GLU A 193 10.04 8.28 -7.05
N THR A 194 10.15 6.96 -6.83
CA THR A 194 11.02 6.08 -7.60
C THR A 194 10.62 6.06 -9.07
N MET A 195 9.32 5.94 -9.37
CA MET A 195 8.80 6.02 -10.74
C MET A 195 9.05 7.41 -11.36
N GLY A 196 8.95 8.49 -10.58
CA GLY A 196 9.27 9.85 -11.03
C GLY A 196 10.75 10.05 -11.38
N VAL A 197 11.66 9.31 -10.74
CA VAL A 197 13.08 9.26 -11.11
C VAL A 197 13.28 8.46 -12.41
N ILE A 198 12.60 7.32 -12.53
CA ILE A 198 12.65 6.44 -13.70
C ILE A 198 11.68 6.98 -14.76
N ARG A 199 12.07 8.02 -15.50
CA ARG A 199 11.13 8.75 -16.38
C ARG A 199 10.59 7.96 -17.58
N ASP A 200 11.33 6.94 -18.01
CA ASP A 200 10.96 6.14 -19.18
C ASP A 200 10.05 4.98 -18.76
N GLU A 201 8.86 4.89 -19.35
CA GLU A 201 7.86 3.87 -19.02
C GLU A 201 8.39 2.44 -19.17
N SER A 202 9.23 2.17 -20.18
CA SER A 202 9.81 0.83 -20.35
C SER A 202 10.75 0.47 -19.21
N LEU A 203 11.54 1.44 -18.72
CA LEU A 203 12.41 1.26 -17.56
C LEU A 203 11.62 1.15 -16.25
N GLN A 204 10.49 1.87 -16.11
CA GLN A 204 9.57 1.70 -14.98
C GLN A 204 9.03 0.28 -14.95
N LEU A 205 8.50 -0.21 -16.07
CA LEU A 205 7.98 -1.57 -16.19
C LEU A 205 9.07 -2.61 -15.88
N ASP A 206 10.30 -2.41 -16.33
CA ASP A 206 11.40 -3.33 -16.05
C ASP A 206 11.78 -3.32 -14.56
N TYR A 207 11.81 -2.17 -13.91
CA TYR A 207 11.99 -2.10 -12.47
C TYR A 207 10.83 -2.77 -11.72
N LEU A 208 9.58 -2.51 -12.11
CA LEU A 208 8.40 -3.10 -11.48
C LEU A 208 8.41 -4.63 -11.61
N LYS A 209 8.85 -5.19 -12.74
CA LYS A 209 9.05 -6.65 -12.87
C LYS A 209 10.07 -7.21 -11.88
N LYS A 210 11.15 -6.46 -11.57
CA LYS A 210 12.18 -6.89 -10.60
C LYS A 210 11.64 -6.92 -9.17
N VAL A 211 10.80 -5.96 -8.79
CA VAL A 211 10.28 -5.82 -7.41
C VAL A 211 9.06 -6.68 -7.12
N LEU A 212 8.43 -7.26 -8.13
CA LEU A 212 7.30 -8.16 -7.92
C LEU A 212 7.70 -9.34 -7.01
N PRO A 213 6.77 -9.81 -6.14
CA PRO A 213 6.97 -11.04 -5.39
C PRO A 213 7.15 -12.23 -6.34
N ARG A 214 7.59 -13.38 -5.82
CA ARG A 214 7.90 -14.62 -6.58
C ARG A 214 6.66 -15.28 -7.21
N TRP A 215 6.00 -14.63 -8.15
CA TRP A 215 4.84 -15.16 -8.88
C TRP A 215 5.23 -16.27 -9.85
N ASP A 216 6.45 -16.24 -10.36
CA ASP A 216 7.01 -17.13 -11.38
C ASP A 216 7.09 -18.57 -10.88
N THR A 217 7.44 -18.75 -9.61
CA THR A 217 7.52 -20.04 -8.93
C THR A 217 6.28 -20.38 -8.09
N THR A 218 5.39 -19.41 -7.85
CA THR A 218 4.19 -19.61 -7.00
C THR A 218 3.00 -20.13 -7.80
N PHE A 219 2.71 -19.51 -8.96
CA PHE A 219 1.56 -19.91 -9.78
C PHE A 219 1.96 -20.92 -10.86
N PRO A 220 1.16 -21.98 -11.09
CA PRO A 220 1.43 -22.93 -12.15
C PRO A 220 1.31 -22.27 -13.55
N ALA A 221 1.88 -22.92 -14.57
CA ALA A 221 1.90 -22.41 -15.95
C ALA A 221 0.52 -22.21 -16.58
N SER A 222 -0.54 -22.75 -15.97
CA SER A 222 -1.94 -22.52 -16.37
C SER A 222 -2.43 -21.10 -16.05
N TYR A 223 -1.73 -20.34 -15.21
CA TYR A 223 -2.06 -18.95 -14.93
C TYR A 223 -1.36 -17.97 -15.88
N ARG A 224 -2.16 -17.07 -16.45
CA ARG A 224 -1.68 -15.88 -17.14
C ARG A 224 -1.26 -14.85 -16.10
N ILE A 225 -0.09 -14.25 -16.30
CA ILE A 225 0.44 -13.21 -15.40
C ILE A 225 0.54 -11.90 -16.17
N GLU A 226 -0.05 -10.86 -15.61
CA GLU A 226 -0.12 -9.53 -16.20
C GLU A 226 0.39 -8.46 -15.23
N LEU A 227 0.94 -7.41 -15.80
CA LEU A 227 1.29 -6.18 -15.08
C LEU A 227 0.68 -4.98 -15.80
N GLN A 228 0.15 -4.04 -15.03
CA GLN A 228 -0.37 -2.79 -15.54
C GLN A 228 0.14 -1.62 -14.70
N LEU A 229 0.56 -0.55 -15.35
CA LEU A 229 0.92 0.71 -14.72
C LEU A 229 -0.15 1.76 -15.04
N ASP A 230 -0.79 2.32 -14.03
CA ASP A 230 -1.94 3.23 -14.13
C ASP A 230 -3.00 2.70 -15.12
N GLN A 231 -3.38 3.53 -16.10
CA GLN A 231 -4.33 3.21 -17.16
C GLN A 231 -3.60 2.75 -18.45
N SER A 232 -2.32 2.38 -18.37
CA SER A 232 -1.57 1.87 -19.53
C SER A 232 -2.08 0.50 -19.97
N VAL A 233 -1.61 0.06 -21.13
CA VAL A 233 -1.93 -1.25 -21.68
C VAL A 233 -1.33 -2.35 -20.81
N LYS A 234 -2.15 -3.32 -20.40
CA LYS A 234 -1.71 -4.52 -19.68
C LYS A 234 -0.59 -5.24 -20.43
N LYS A 235 0.51 -5.48 -19.75
CA LYS A 235 1.68 -6.22 -20.24
C LYS A 235 1.61 -7.65 -19.75
N VAL A 236 1.61 -8.61 -20.67
CA VAL A 236 1.67 -10.03 -20.33
C VAL A 236 3.11 -10.39 -19.94
N LEU A 237 3.32 -10.81 -18.70
CA LEU A 237 4.60 -11.31 -18.21
C LEU A 237 4.76 -12.81 -18.48
N ARG A 238 3.66 -13.57 -18.38
CA ARG A 238 3.62 -15.00 -18.73
C ARG A 238 2.28 -15.32 -19.39
N PRO A 239 2.26 -15.86 -20.62
CA PRO A 239 1.03 -16.35 -21.24
C PRO A 239 0.59 -17.67 -20.59
N ALA A 240 -0.68 -18.03 -20.76
CA ALA A 240 -1.19 -19.34 -20.41
C ALA A 240 -2.06 -19.90 -21.54
N SER A 241 -2.09 -21.23 -21.65
CA SER A 241 -2.89 -21.93 -22.65
C SER A 241 -4.36 -22.01 -22.26
N GLY A 242 -5.25 -22.11 -23.25
CA GLY A 242 -6.70 -22.21 -23.07
C GLY A 242 -7.44 -20.96 -23.54
N TRP A 243 -8.78 -21.06 -23.62
CA TRP A 243 -9.64 -19.96 -24.09
C TRP A 243 -9.81 -18.84 -23.05
N PHE A 244 -9.85 -19.20 -21.76
CA PHE A 244 -10.01 -18.26 -20.64
C PHE A 244 -9.14 -18.70 -19.46
N PRO A 245 -7.80 -18.58 -19.56
CA PRO A 245 -6.93 -18.95 -18.46
C PRO A 245 -7.16 -18.04 -17.25
N PRO A 246 -7.09 -18.57 -16.02
CA PRO A 246 -7.10 -17.75 -14.81
C PRO A 246 -5.93 -16.76 -14.84
N THR A 247 -6.17 -15.54 -14.41
CA THR A 247 -5.22 -14.43 -14.56
C THR A 247 -4.85 -13.81 -13.21
N VAL A 248 -3.56 -13.57 -12.97
CA VAL A 248 -3.09 -12.71 -11.88
C VAL A 248 -2.63 -11.38 -12.47
N LEU A 249 -3.26 -10.29 -12.06
CA LEU A 249 -2.92 -8.93 -12.44
C LEU A 249 -2.21 -8.22 -11.29
N PHE A 250 -1.01 -7.72 -11.55
CA PHE A 250 -0.33 -6.74 -10.70
C PHE A 250 -0.56 -5.34 -11.26
N HIS A 251 -1.38 -4.55 -10.57
CA HIS A 251 -1.78 -3.21 -11.00
C HIS A 251 -1.12 -2.15 -10.12
N PHE A 252 -0.18 -1.41 -10.67
CA PHE A 252 0.46 -0.29 -10.01
C PHE A 252 -0.26 0.99 -10.40
N VAL A 253 -0.64 1.80 -9.43
CA VAL A 253 -1.35 3.06 -9.67
C VAL A 253 -0.67 4.18 -8.87
N ASP A 254 -0.62 5.38 -9.43
CA ASP A 254 0.01 6.54 -8.82
C ASP A 254 -0.46 6.77 -7.38
N SER A 255 -1.79 6.83 -7.19
CA SER A 255 -2.43 7.07 -5.91
C SER A 255 -3.89 6.64 -5.89
N ALA A 256 -4.42 6.42 -4.68
CA ALA A 256 -5.83 6.09 -4.48
C ALA A 256 -6.79 7.19 -4.95
N LEU A 257 -6.37 8.45 -4.84
CA LEU A 257 -7.17 9.62 -5.24
C LEU A 257 -7.43 9.61 -6.75
N LYS A 258 -6.39 9.42 -7.56
CA LYS A 258 -6.52 9.31 -9.03
C LYS A 258 -7.27 8.04 -9.45
N PHE A 259 -7.07 6.94 -8.71
CA PHE A 259 -7.75 5.69 -8.97
C PHE A 259 -9.27 5.80 -8.77
N ALA A 260 -9.69 6.49 -7.70
CA ALA A 260 -11.09 6.71 -7.37
C ALA A 260 -11.84 7.53 -8.43
N GLU A 261 -11.17 8.45 -9.11
CA GLU A 261 -11.74 9.27 -10.20
C GLU A 261 -11.97 8.48 -11.49
N THR A 262 -11.17 7.43 -11.73
CA THR A 262 -11.11 6.72 -13.01
C THR A 262 -11.74 5.33 -12.99
N SER A 263 -12.03 4.79 -11.80
CA SER A 263 -12.73 3.53 -11.64
C SER A 263 -14.22 3.79 -11.36
N PRO A 264 -15.10 3.77 -12.40
CA PRO A 264 -16.54 3.74 -12.17
C PRO A 264 -16.86 2.46 -11.39
N LEU A 265 -17.68 2.63 -10.35
CA LEU A 265 -18.28 1.52 -9.60
C LEU A 265 -19.05 0.57 -10.53
#